data_AF-A0A976L8H2-F1
#
_entry.id   AF-A0A976L8H2-F1
#
_cell.length_a   1.000
_cell.length_b   1.000
_cell.length_c   1.000
_cell.angle_alpha   90.00
_cell.angle_beta   90.00
_cell.angle_gamma   90.00
#
_symmetry.space_group_name_H-M   'P 1'
#
loop_
_entity.id
_entity.type
_entity.pdbx_description
1 polymer ?
#
loop_
_entity_poly.entity_id
_entity_poly.type
_entity_poly.pdbx_seq_one_letter_code
_entity_poly.pdbx_strand_id
1 'polypeptide(L)'
;AAMVTAVDLLLKALIPELHEIIGLFIPLIVTNCQILARAEAFASRQPIPLALMDGAFMGLGFTGVMVLLGSIREILGSGHLLGQAEQLFGEAAKTWSVTVIANVDGFLLALLPPGAFLTLGCLIAGRNLIMTRRTHQQPIHPMTLKDHKSRRIEPSKASGASHQGDLKEAKRGLLK
;
A
#
# COMPACT_ATOMS: atom_id res chain seq x y z
N ALA A 1 -12.43 5.50 5.53
CA ALA A 1 -13.80 5.11 5.11
C ALA A 1 -14.58 6.30 4.54
N ALA A 2 -14.93 7.32 5.34
CA ALA A 2 -15.81 8.42 4.93
C ALA A 2 -15.43 9.15 3.62
N MET A 3 -14.13 9.43 3.41
CA MET A 3 -13.64 10.08 2.18
C MET A 3 -13.98 9.25 0.92
N VAL A 4 -13.78 7.92 0.97
CA VAL A 4 -14.05 7.05 -0.18
C VAL A 4 -15.55 6.92 -0.41
N THR A 5 -16.36 6.89 0.65
CA THR A 5 -17.83 6.92 0.54
C THR A 5 -18.33 8.21 -0.10
N ALA A 6 -17.75 9.37 0.22
CA ALA A 6 -18.11 10.63 -0.43
C ALA A 6 -17.81 10.63 -1.94
N VAL A 7 -16.67 10.06 -2.33
CA VAL A 7 -16.30 9.88 -3.75
C VAL A 7 -17.24 8.88 -4.45
N ASP A 8 -17.62 7.80 -3.77
CA ASP A 8 -18.56 6.82 -4.30
C ASP A 8 -19.95 7.42 -4.57
N LEU A 9 -20.47 8.23 -3.63
CA LEU A 9 -21.72 8.95 -3.81
C LEU A 9 -21.65 9.99 -4.94
N LEU A 10 -20.50 10.67 -5.08
CA LEU A 10 -20.27 11.63 -6.17
C LEU A 10 -20.24 10.92 -7.54
N LEU A 11 -19.61 9.76 -7.64
CA LEU A 11 -19.58 8.94 -8.86
C LEU A 11 -20.97 8.44 -9.23
N LYS A 12 -21.75 7.98 -8.25
CA LYS A 12 -23.15 7.58 -8.45
C LYS A 12 -24.02 8.70 -8.99
N ALA A 13 -23.72 9.95 -8.62
CA ALA A 13 -24.45 11.13 -9.08
C ALA A 13 -24.02 11.61 -10.48
N LEU A 14 -22.73 11.48 -10.84
CA LEU A 14 -22.20 12.01 -12.10
C LEU A 14 -22.18 11.00 -13.24
N ILE A 15 -21.83 9.72 -12.97
CA ILE A 15 -21.61 8.70 -14.00
C ILE A 15 -22.06 7.32 -13.46
N PRO A 16 -23.36 6.98 -13.53
CA PRO A 16 -23.91 5.77 -12.92
C PRO A 16 -23.41 4.48 -13.57
N GLU A 17 -23.18 4.45 -14.88
CA GLU A 17 -22.68 3.24 -15.56
C GLU A 17 -21.29 2.82 -15.08
N LEU A 18 -20.41 3.79 -14.76
CA LEU A 18 -19.09 3.49 -14.25
C LEU A 18 -19.16 2.93 -12.82
N HIS A 19 -20.05 3.47 -11.98
CA HIS A 19 -20.21 3.05 -10.59
C HIS A 19 -20.51 1.55 -10.44
N GLU A 20 -21.28 0.95 -11.37
CA GLU A 20 -21.55 -0.50 -11.33
C GLU A 20 -20.28 -1.36 -11.51
N ILE A 21 -19.33 -0.90 -12.32
CA ILE A 21 -18.11 -1.65 -12.63
C ILE A 21 -17.06 -1.49 -11.51
N ILE A 22 -16.88 -0.27 -10.99
CA ILE A 22 -15.91 0.01 -9.93
C ILE A 22 -16.40 -0.32 -8.52
N GLY A 23 -17.70 -0.59 -8.34
CA GLY A 23 -18.36 -0.89 -7.07
C GLY A 23 -17.62 -1.89 -6.19
N LEU A 24 -17.06 -2.97 -6.77
CA LEU A 24 -16.32 -3.97 -5.98
C LEU A 24 -14.93 -3.53 -5.54
N PHE A 25 -14.32 -2.59 -6.26
CA PHE A 25 -12.94 -2.14 -5.98
C PHE A 25 -12.90 -1.12 -4.85
N ILE A 26 -14.01 -0.41 -4.59
CA ILE A 26 -14.12 0.60 -3.53
C ILE A 26 -13.88 0.01 -2.13
N PRO A 27 -14.51 -1.12 -1.73
CA PRO A 27 -14.17 -1.82 -0.49
C PRO A 27 -12.69 -2.25 -0.46
N LEU A 28 -12.16 -2.75 -1.59
CA LEU A 28 -10.79 -3.26 -1.69
C LEU A 28 -9.73 -2.16 -1.51
N ILE A 29 -10.04 -0.93 -1.92
CA ILE A 29 -9.20 0.26 -1.72
C ILE A 29 -9.25 0.70 -0.26
N VAL A 30 -10.43 0.71 0.37
CA VAL A 30 -10.58 1.11 1.79
C VAL A 30 -9.92 0.12 2.75
N THR A 31 -9.99 -1.17 2.44
CA THR A 31 -9.37 -2.23 3.25
C THR A 31 -7.91 -2.47 2.87
N ASN A 32 -7.30 -1.61 2.05
CA ASN A 32 -5.88 -1.72 1.77
C ASN A 32 -5.08 -1.41 3.04
N CYS A 33 -4.56 -2.47 3.66
CA CYS A 33 -3.84 -2.39 4.93
C CYS A 33 -2.57 -1.54 4.85
N GLN A 34 -1.94 -1.49 3.68
CA GLN A 34 -0.71 -0.73 3.47
C GLN A 34 -0.99 0.76 3.58
N ILE A 35 -2.05 1.27 2.92
CA ILE A 35 -2.49 2.67 3.01
C ILE A 35 -2.90 3.04 4.44
N LEU A 36 -3.69 2.19 5.12
CA LEU A 36 -4.12 2.45 6.49
C LEU A 36 -2.94 2.52 7.47
N ALA A 37 -2.00 1.57 7.38
CA ALA A 37 -0.82 1.54 8.25
C ALA A 37 0.04 2.82 8.12
N ARG A 38 0.17 3.36 6.90
CA ARG A 38 0.92 4.59 6.65
C ARG A 38 0.16 5.84 7.07
N ALA A 39 -1.16 5.87 6.87
CA ALA A 39 -2.01 6.94 7.37
C ALA A 39 -1.92 7.06 8.90
N GLU A 40 -2.00 5.94 9.62
CA GLU A 40 -1.87 5.94 11.09
C GLU A 40 -0.45 6.31 11.57
N ALA A 41 0.58 5.77 10.93
CA ALA A 41 1.96 5.99 11.37
C ALA A 41 2.53 7.37 11.01
N PHE A 42 2.19 7.91 9.84
CA PHE A 42 2.82 9.13 9.30
C PHE A 42 1.91 10.36 9.41
N ALA A 43 0.61 10.25 9.08
CA ALA A 43 -0.29 11.41 9.13
C ALA A 43 -0.65 11.83 10.56
N SER A 44 -0.56 10.91 11.54
CA SER A 44 -0.83 11.20 12.96
C SER A 44 0.23 12.12 13.60
N ARG A 45 1.44 12.19 13.03
CA ARG A 45 2.60 12.85 13.70
C ARG A 45 3.30 13.91 12.87
N GLN A 46 2.89 14.17 11.63
CA GLN A 46 3.61 15.03 10.68
C GLN A 46 2.69 16.09 10.06
N PRO A 47 3.19 17.29 9.71
CA PRO A 47 2.39 18.34 9.10
C PRO A 47 1.81 17.91 7.74
N ILE A 48 0.61 18.43 7.44
CA ILE A 48 -0.21 18.16 6.26
C ILE A 48 0.58 18.10 4.93
N PRO A 49 1.45 19.08 4.57
CA PRO A 49 2.17 19.03 3.29
C PRO A 49 3.12 17.84 3.16
N LEU A 50 3.75 17.41 4.26
CA LEU A 50 4.60 16.22 4.23
C LEU A 50 3.77 14.94 4.10
N ALA A 51 2.63 14.87 4.79
CA ALA A 51 1.73 13.72 4.71
C ALA A 51 1.13 13.54 3.30
N LEU A 52 0.78 14.65 2.63
CA LEU A 52 0.32 14.62 1.24
C LEU A 52 1.41 14.08 0.29
N MET A 53 2.65 14.51 0.49
CA MET A 53 3.77 14.06 -0.33
C MET A 53 4.07 12.56 -0.11
N ASP A 54 4.01 12.07 1.13
CA ASP A 54 4.14 10.62 1.43
C ASP A 54 3.03 9.81 0.76
N GLY A 55 1.78 10.27 0.85
CA GLY A 55 0.64 9.63 0.19
C GLY A 55 0.78 9.58 -1.34
N ALA A 56 1.26 10.66 -1.96
CA ALA A 56 1.49 10.74 -3.40
C ALA A 56 2.56 9.74 -3.87
N PHE A 57 3.72 9.70 -3.20
CA PHE A 57 4.79 8.78 -3.54
C PHE A 57 4.43 7.32 -3.29
N MET A 58 3.66 7.06 -2.23
CA MET A 58 3.17 5.73 -1.91
C MET A 58 2.17 5.22 -2.96
N GLY A 59 1.26 6.08 -3.42
CA GLY A 59 0.35 5.78 -4.52
C GLY A 59 1.09 5.52 -5.83
N LEU A 60 2.06 6.38 -6.18
CA LEU A 60 2.90 6.21 -7.36
C LEU A 60 3.71 4.91 -7.32
N GLY A 61 4.27 4.55 -6.16
CA GLY A 61 4.98 3.29 -5.99
C GLY A 61 4.07 2.07 -6.16
N PHE A 62 2.86 2.12 -5.60
CA PHE A 62 1.88 1.05 -5.75
C PHE A 62 1.43 0.90 -7.21
N THR A 63 1.12 2.01 -7.89
CA THR A 63 0.79 2.01 -9.33
C THR A 63 1.95 1.45 -10.16
N GLY A 64 3.20 1.85 -9.87
CA GLY A 64 4.37 1.34 -10.58
C GLY A 64 4.53 -0.18 -10.43
N VAL A 65 4.31 -0.72 -9.23
CA VAL A 65 4.32 -2.17 -9.01
C VAL A 65 3.17 -2.85 -9.76
N MET A 66 1.96 -2.29 -9.74
CA MET A 66 0.81 -2.85 -10.46
C MET A 66 1.02 -2.84 -11.98
N VAL A 67 1.60 -1.78 -12.54
CA VAL A 67 1.96 -1.70 -13.96
C VAL A 67 3.02 -2.73 -14.31
N LEU A 68 4.05 -2.90 -13.48
CA LEU A 68 5.09 -3.90 -13.70
C LEU A 68 4.55 -5.34 -13.60
N LEU A 69 3.68 -5.62 -12.62
CA LEU A 69 3.05 -6.93 -12.49
C LEU A 69 2.10 -7.19 -13.67
N GLY A 70 1.34 -6.19 -14.09
CA GLY A 70 0.46 -6.25 -15.26
C GLY A 70 1.25 -6.57 -16.53
N SER A 71 2.33 -5.84 -16.80
CA SER A 71 3.15 -6.04 -18.00
C SER A 71 3.81 -7.42 -18.04
N ILE A 72 4.36 -7.90 -16.92
CA ILE A 72 4.91 -9.26 -16.83
C ILE A 72 3.82 -10.31 -17.07
N ARG A 73 2.63 -10.14 -16.48
CA ARG A 73 1.50 -11.08 -16.65
C ARG A 73 0.97 -11.09 -18.08
N GLU A 74 0.98 -9.95 -18.76
CA GLU A 74 0.56 -9.83 -20.15
C GLU A 74 1.54 -10.51 -21.10
N ILE A 75 2.85 -10.28 -20.92
CA ILE A 75 3.90 -10.98 -21.69
C ILE A 75 3.80 -12.50 -21.48
N LEU A 76 3.62 -12.95 -20.24
CA LEU A 76 3.52 -14.39 -19.93
C LEU A 76 2.21 -15.01 -20.40
N GLY A 77 1.12 -14.23 -20.44
CA GLY A 77 -0.22 -14.71 -20.77
C GLY A 77 -0.52 -14.73 -22.26
N SER A 78 -0.23 -13.64 -22.98
CA SER A 78 -0.60 -13.45 -24.39
C SER A 78 0.60 -13.24 -25.33
N GLY A 79 1.81 -12.99 -24.81
CA GLY A 79 3.00 -12.70 -25.63
C GLY A 79 3.03 -11.30 -26.24
N HIS A 80 2.07 -10.45 -25.92
CA HIS A 80 1.95 -9.07 -26.41
C HIS A 80 2.08 -8.09 -25.24
N LEU A 81 2.62 -6.91 -25.52
CA LEU A 81 2.66 -5.79 -24.59
C LEU A 81 1.65 -4.74 -25.07
N LEU A 82 0.68 -4.40 -24.24
CA LEU A 82 -0.49 -3.56 -24.59
C LEU A 82 -1.38 -4.17 -25.68
N GLY A 83 -1.52 -5.50 -25.69
CA GLY A 83 -2.60 -6.15 -26.41
C GLY A 83 -3.93 -5.60 -25.92
N GLN A 84 -4.80 -5.20 -26.85
CA GLN A 84 -6.13 -4.62 -26.55
C GLN A 84 -6.14 -3.19 -25.98
N ALA A 85 -5.06 -2.40 -26.10
CA ALA A 85 -5.11 -0.96 -25.79
C ALA A 85 -6.16 -0.18 -26.60
N GLU A 86 -6.52 -0.71 -27.77
CA GLU A 86 -7.69 -0.38 -28.60
C GLU A 86 -9.00 -0.21 -27.80
N GLN A 87 -9.27 -1.08 -26.82
CA GLN A 87 -10.52 -1.06 -26.05
C GLN A 87 -10.58 0.10 -25.05
N LEU A 88 -9.42 0.62 -24.62
CA LEU A 88 -9.35 1.75 -23.69
C LEU A 88 -9.17 3.11 -24.39
N PHE A 89 -8.44 3.16 -25.50
CA PHE A 89 -8.02 4.40 -26.15
C PHE A 89 -8.59 4.58 -27.57
N GLY A 90 -9.42 3.65 -28.03
CA GLY A 90 -10.00 3.66 -29.38
C GLY A 90 -8.99 3.25 -30.47
N GLU A 91 -9.36 3.43 -31.74
CA GLU A 91 -8.54 2.99 -32.88
C GLU A 91 -7.12 3.60 -32.92
N ALA A 92 -6.92 4.75 -32.26
CA ALA A 92 -5.62 5.41 -32.18
C ALA A 92 -4.54 4.61 -31.42
N ALA A 93 -4.94 3.63 -30.59
CA ALA A 93 -4.00 2.83 -29.79
C ALA A 93 -3.60 1.50 -30.44
N LYS A 94 -4.09 1.18 -31.64
CA LYS A 94 -3.60 0.02 -32.42
C LYS A 94 -2.10 0.11 -32.72
N THR A 95 -1.54 1.33 -32.77
CA THR A 95 -0.10 1.56 -33.02
C THR A 95 0.76 1.33 -31.77
N TRP A 96 0.18 1.30 -30.56
CA TRP A 96 0.93 1.16 -29.31
C TRP A 96 1.11 -0.30 -28.86
N SER A 97 0.46 -1.27 -29.56
CA SER A 97 0.64 -2.69 -29.25
C SER A 97 1.98 -3.17 -29.79
N VAL A 98 2.90 -3.51 -28.89
CA VAL A 98 4.19 -4.11 -29.25
C VAL A 98 4.03 -5.62 -29.13
N THR A 99 4.07 -6.31 -30.27
CA THR A 99 4.06 -7.78 -30.31
C THR A 99 5.46 -8.27 -29.96
N VAL A 100 5.63 -8.90 -28.80
CA VAL A 100 6.94 -9.34 -28.31
C VAL A 100 7.23 -10.78 -28.74
N ILE A 101 6.21 -11.65 -28.79
CA ILE A 101 6.34 -13.07 -29.17
C ILE A 101 5.12 -13.50 -30.00
N ALA A 102 5.34 -13.99 -31.23
CA ALA A 102 4.32 -14.65 -32.03
C ALA A 102 4.19 -16.14 -31.60
N ASN A 103 2.97 -16.64 -31.42
CA ASN A 103 2.65 -18.02 -31.02
C ASN A 103 3.02 -18.39 -29.57
N VAL A 104 2.32 -17.83 -28.59
CA VAL A 104 2.16 -18.47 -27.28
C VAL A 104 0.70 -18.88 -27.14
N ASP A 105 0.46 -20.19 -27.04
CA ASP A 105 -0.82 -20.73 -26.57
C ASP A 105 -1.05 -20.16 -25.18
N GLY A 106 -2.01 -19.23 -25.07
CA GLY A 106 -2.09 -18.32 -23.94
C GLY A 106 -2.06 -19.06 -22.59
N PHE A 107 -1.08 -18.72 -21.75
CA PHE A 107 -0.92 -19.37 -20.44
C PHE A 107 -2.00 -18.84 -19.48
N LEU A 108 -3.18 -19.48 -19.50
CA LEU A 108 -4.35 -19.08 -18.70
C LEU A 108 -4.05 -18.92 -17.20
N LEU A 109 -3.06 -19.67 -16.70
CA LEU A 109 -2.65 -19.64 -15.30
C LEU A 109 -1.91 -18.35 -14.92
N ALA A 110 -1.30 -17.62 -15.88
CA ALA A 110 -0.73 -16.28 -15.64
C ALA A 110 -1.80 -15.18 -15.54
N LEU A 111 -2.94 -15.35 -16.21
CA LEU A 111 -4.04 -14.40 -16.19
C LEU A 111 -4.90 -14.52 -14.92
N LEU A 112 -5.03 -15.72 -14.36
CA LEU A 112 -5.79 -15.97 -13.14
C LEU A 112 -5.11 -15.41 -11.86
N PRO A 113 -5.85 -15.24 -10.74
CA PRO A 113 -5.27 -14.83 -9.44
C PRO A 113 -3.98 -15.55 -9.01
N PRO A 114 -3.82 -16.89 -9.16
CA PRO A 114 -2.56 -17.59 -8.89
C PRO A 114 -1.34 -17.05 -9.67
N GLY A 115 -1.52 -16.58 -10.91
CA GLY A 115 -0.45 -15.98 -11.71
C GLY A 115 0.08 -14.67 -11.11
N ALA A 116 -0.80 -13.87 -10.49
CA ALA A 116 -0.40 -12.65 -9.79
C ALA A 116 0.45 -12.95 -8.54
N PHE A 117 0.15 -14.02 -7.81
CA PHE A 117 0.96 -14.41 -6.64
C PHE A 117 2.34 -14.94 -7.04
N LEU A 118 2.42 -15.73 -8.11
CA LEU A 118 3.70 -16.24 -8.62
C LEU A 118 4.60 -15.11 -9.11
N THR A 119 4.07 -14.20 -9.93
CA THR A 119 4.81 -13.04 -10.44
C THR A 119 5.27 -12.12 -9.30
N LEU A 120 4.42 -11.85 -8.31
CA LEU A 120 4.80 -11.09 -7.12
C LEU A 120 5.89 -11.80 -6.30
N GLY A 121 5.79 -13.12 -6.12
CA GLY A 121 6.81 -13.92 -5.43
C GLY A 121 8.17 -13.86 -6.11
N CYS A 122 8.19 -14.01 -7.44
CA CYS A 122 9.41 -13.86 -8.25
C CYS A 122 9.98 -12.44 -8.16
N LEU A 123 9.13 -11.41 -8.18
CA LEU A 123 9.56 -10.01 -8.07
C LEU A 123 10.21 -9.72 -6.71
N ILE A 124 9.62 -10.21 -5.62
CA ILE A 124 10.17 -10.08 -4.27
C ILE A 124 11.49 -10.86 -4.15
N ALA A 125 11.56 -12.08 -4.68
CA ALA A 125 12.79 -12.88 -4.70
C ALA A 125 13.92 -12.19 -5.46
N GLY A 126 13.62 -11.65 -6.65
CA GLY A 126 14.56 -10.86 -7.45
C GLY A 126 15.06 -9.63 -6.70
N ARG A 127 14.15 -8.87 -6.07
CA ARG A 127 14.52 -7.73 -5.23
C ARG A 127 15.41 -8.15 -4.07
N ASN A 128 15.12 -9.28 -3.41
CA ASN A 128 15.90 -9.81 -2.30
C ASN A 128 17.32 -10.25 -2.74
N LEU A 129 17.46 -10.84 -3.93
CA LEU A 129 18.76 -11.18 -4.50
C LEU A 129 19.60 -9.93 -4.80
N ILE A 130 18.98 -8.90 -5.39
CA ILE A 130 19.65 -7.62 -5.67
C ILE A 130 20.04 -6.93 -4.36
N MET A 131 19.17 -6.95 -3.35
CA MET A 131 19.48 -6.36 -2.04
C MET A 131 20.57 -7.14 -1.31
N THR A 132 20.53 -8.47 -1.28
CA THR A 132 21.58 -9.29 -0.64
C THR A 132 22.97 -8.96 -1.20
N ARG A 133 23.07 -8.67 -2.51
CA ARG A 133 24.32 -8.22 -3.13
C ARG A 133 24.77 -6.82 -2.69
N ARG A 134 23.83 -5.95 -2.26
CA ARG A 134 24.11 -4.61 -1.70
C ARG A 134 24.30 -4.62 -0.17
N THR A 135 23.72 -5.60 0.53
CA THR A 135 23.79 -5.76 2.00
C THR A 135 25.16 -6.23 2.49
N HIS A 136 26.05 -6.67 1.59
CA HIS A 136 27.45 -6.96 1.95
C HIS A 136 28.25 -5.72 2.43
N GLN A 137 27.64 -4.53 2.50
CA GLN A 137 28.22 -3.29 3.03
C GLN A 137 27.51 -2.72 4.28
N GLN A 138 26.47 -3.35 4.81
CA GLN A 138 25.83 -2.88 6.06
C GLN A 138 26.16 -3.86 7.19
N PRO A 139 27.20 -3.62 8.01
CA PRO A 139 27.39 -4.39 9.23
C PRO A 139 26.16 -4.16 10.11
N ILE A 140 25.38 -5.23 10.32
CA ILE A 140 24.37 -5.26 11.36
C ILE A 140 25.12 -4.96 12.66
N HIS A 141 25.01 -3.74 13.18
CA HIS A 141 25.50 -3.44 14.51
C HIS A 141 24.61 -4.26 15.46
N PRO A 142 25.15 -5.29 16.14
CA PRO A 142 24.33 -6.11 17.01
C PRO A 142 23.85 -5.20 18.14
N MET A 143 22.53 -4.94 18.19
CA MET A 143 21.91 -4.37 19.37
C MET A 143 22.21 -5.32 20.52
N THR A 144 23.16 -4.95 21.35
CA THR A 144 23.58 -5.77 22.48
C THR A 144 22.42 -5.89 23.46
N LEU A 145 22.26 -7.07 24.06
CA LEU A 145 21.19 -7.41 25.02
C LEU A 145 21.10 -6.46 26.24
N LYS A 146 22.05 -5.54 26.42
CA LYS A 146 22.05 -4.53 27.49
C LYS A 146 20.94 -3.48 27.30
N ASP A 147 20.60 -3.14 26.05
CA ASP A 147 19.60 -2.11 25.73
C ASP A 147 18.16 -2.59 26.02
N HIS A 148 17.91 -3.91 25.92
CA HIS A 148 16.58 -4.46 26.19
C HIS A 148 16.25 -4.46 27.70
N LYS A 149 17.26 -4.58 28.57
CA LYS A 149 17.05 -4.55 30.03
C LYS A 149 16.83 -3.14 30.57
N SER A 150 17.47 -2.12 29.99
CA SER A 150 17.27 -0.72 30.41
C SER A 150 15.87 -0.21 30.07
N ARG A 151 15.31 -0.54 28.89
CA ARG A 151 13.94 -0.15 28.51
C ARG A 151 12.82 -0.90 29.25
N ARG A 152 13.09 -2.07 29.84
CA ARG A 152 12.09 -2.82 30.62
C ARG A 152 12.07 -2.45 32.11
N ILE A 153 13.07 -1.70 32.61
CA ILE A 153 13.11 -1.29 34.03
C ILE A 153 12.41 0.06 34.27
N GLU A 154 12.08 0.83 33.22
CA GLU A 154 11.18 1.99 33.33
C GLU A 154 9.89 1.90 32.49
N PRO A 155 8.92 1.02 32.81
CA PRO A 155 7.59 1.09 32.21
C PRO A 155 6.44 1.22 33.23
N SER A 156 6.68 1.71 34.46
CA SER A 156 5.59 1.74 35.47
C SER A 156 5.75 2.75 36.62
N LYS A 157 6.22 3.99 36.37
CA LYS A 157 6.08 5.08 37.36
C LYS A 157 5.56 6.43 36.82
N ALA A 158 5.44 6.61 35.51
CA ALA A 158 4.98 7.88 34.94
C ALA A 158 3.49 7.95 34.57
N SER A 159 2.77 6.82 34.45
CA SER A 159 1.36 6.81 34.01
C SER A 159 0.32 6.71 35.14
N GLY A 160 0.74 6.73 36.41
CA GLY A 160 -0.15 6.68 37.59
C GLY A 160 -0.17 7.97 38.42
N ALA A 161 0.60 9.00 38.06
CA ALA A 161 0.75 10.21 38.87
C ALA A 161 -0.18 11.36 38.46
N SER A 162 -0.68 11.40 37.22
CA SER A 162 -1.59 12.48 36.79
C SER A 162 -3.03 12.30 37.25
N HIS A 163 -3.54 11.08 37.43
CA HIS A 163 -4.94 10.87 37.81
C HIS A 163 -5.22 10.90 39.33
N GLN A 164 -4.18 10.78 40.16
CA GLN A 164 -4.31 10.73 41.63
C GLN A 164 -4.20 12.13 42.28
N GLY A 165 -3.66 13.12 41.57
CA GLY A 165 -3.57 14.52 42.00
C GLY A 165 -4.92 15.23 41.97
N ASP A 166 -5.68 15.08 40.88
CA ASP A 166 -6.97 15.75 40.68
C ASP A 166 -8.04 15.35 41.71
N LEU A 167 -8.05 14.10 42.17
CA LEU A 167 -9.04 13.65 43.17
C LEU A 167 -8.73 14.18 44.58
N LYS A 168 -7.48 14.53 44.89
CA LYS A 168 -7.09 15.12 46.18
C LYS A 168 -7.33 16.62 46.24
N GLU A 169 -7.20 17.34 45.13
CA GLU A 169 -7.61 18.76 45.05
C GLU A 169 -9.13 18.93 45.10
N ALA A 170 -9.89 18.07 44.40
CA ALA A 170 -11.35 18.11 44.43
C ALA A 170 -11.95 17.86 45.84
N LYS A 171 -11.37 16.94 46.63
CA LYS A 171 -11.81 16.70 48.02
C LYS A 171 -11.42 17.81 49.00
N ARG A 172 -10.37 18.59 48.71
CA ARG A 172 -9.90 19.67 49.59
C ARG A 172 -10.69 20.97 49.42
N GLY A 173 -11.37 21.15 48.29
CA GLY A 173 -12.32 22.25 48.04
C GLY A 173 -13.73 22.01 48.62
N LEU A 174 -14.09 20.77 48.95
CA LEU A 174 -15.41 20.40 49.51
C LEU A 174 -15.46 20.37 51.06
N LEU A 175 -14.30 20.56 51.72
CA LEU A 175 -14.14 20.52 53.19
C LEU A 175 -13.70 21.89 53.75
N LYS A 176 -13.92 22.96 53.00
CA LYS A 176 -13.84 24.35 53.47
C LYS A 176 -15.18 25.02 53.26
#